data_AF-A0A0K2UU30-F1
#
_entry.id   AF-A0A0K2UU30-F1
#
_cell.length_a   1.000
_cell.length_b   1.000
_cell.length_c   1.000
_cell.angle_alpha   90.00
_cell.angle_beta   90.00
_cell.angle_gamma   90.00
#
_symmetry.space_group_name_H-M   'P 1'
#
loop_
_entity.id
_entity.type
_entity.pdbx_description
1 polymer ?
#
loop_
_entity_poly.entity_id
_entity_poly.type
_entity_poly.pdbx_seq_one_letter_code
_entity_poly.pdbx_strand_id
1 'polypeptide(L)'
;MSRKELKFQSAFDKDLSKLKQLIPGMNTSGKDVSHVEVIEEANRYIEKLHSHLVCQIRTHGFPDKLKSHAGRSTANDSNDDISRAIKSFARKNP
;
A
#
# COMPACT_ATOMS: atom_id res chain seq x y z
N MET A 1 21.22 -11.29 -15.40
CA MET A 1 19.96 -10.52 -15.30
C MET A 1 19.42 -10.24 -16.69
N SER A 2 18.13 -10.49 -16.89
CA SER A 2 17.39 -10.27 -18.13
C SER A 2 16.93 -8.82 -18.27
N ARG A 3 16.76 -8.34 -19.52
CA ARG A 3 16.22 -7.00 -19.83
C ARG A 3 14.88 -6.69 -19.14
N LYS A 4 14.08 -7.72 -18.85
CA LYS A 4 12.80 -7.58 -18.14
C LYS A 4 13.01 -7.29 -16.65
N GLU A 5 13.99 -7.93 -16.02
CA GLU A 5 14.31 -7.77 -14.60
C GLU A 5 14.86 -6.36 -14.30
N LEU A 6 15.71 -5.83 -15.19
CA LEU A 6 16.23 -4.45 -15.10
C LEU A 6 15.12 -3.38 -15.15
N LYS A 7 14.09 -3.60 -16.00
CA LYS A 7 12.94 -2.68 -16.09
C LYS A 7 12.07 -2.73 -14.85
N PHE A 8 11.86 -3.92 -14.30
CA PHE A 8 11.11 -4.10 -13.06
C PHE A 8 11.79 -3.42 -11.88
N GLN A 9 13.10 -3.65 -11.71
CA GLN A 9 13.87 -3.01 -10.64
C GLN A 9 13.81 -1.48 -10.73
N SER A 10 13.99 -0.91 -11.93
CA SER A 10 13.90 0.54 -12.13
C SER A 10 12.51 1.12 -11.83
N ALA A 11 11.44 0.39 -12.12
CA ALA A 11 10.08 0.81 -11.78
C ALA A 11 9.85 0.74 -10.26
N PHE A 12 10.29 -0.36 -9.65
CA PHE A 12 10.17 -0.59 -8.22
C PHE A 12 10.90 0.47 -7.38
N ASP A 13 12.11 0.85 -7.77
CA ASP A 13 12.89 1.88 -7.08
C ASP A 13 12.21 3.26 -7.18
N LYS A 14 11.56 3.57 -8.31
CA LYS A 14 10.76 4.80 -8.48
C LYS A 14 9.54 4.81 -7.58
N ASP A 15 8.85 3.68 -7.46
CA ASP A 15 7.66 3.56 -6.63
C ASP A 15 8.03 3.62 -5.14
N LEU A 16 9.15 3.03 -4.73
CA LEU A 16 9.70 3.19 -3.39
C LEU A 16 10.08 4.64 -3.07
N SER A 17 10.66 5.36 -4.04
CA SER A 17 10.99 6.77 -3.86
C SER A 17 9.74 7.62 -3.65
N LYS A 18 8.68 7.38 -4.43
CA LYS A 18 7.37 8.04 -4.21
C LYS A 18 6.77 7.65 -2.86
N LEU A 19 6.86 6.39 -2.47
CA LEU A 19 6.33 5.89 -1.20
C LEU A 19 7.01 6.59 -0.02
N LYS A 20 8.34 6.76 -0.06
CA LYS A 20 9.10 7.55 0.93
C LYS A 20 8.57 8.98 1.08
N GLN A 21 8.16 9.62 -0.02
CA GLN A 21 7.63 11.00 0.01
C GLN A 21 6.25 11.12 0.65
N LEU A 22 5.45 10.04 0.63
CA LEU A 22 4.10 10.01 1.19
C LEU A 22 4.08 9.73 2.69
N ILE A 23 5.17 9.18 3.24
CA ILE A 23 5.26 8.80 4.64
C ILE A 23 5.87 9.94 5.46
N PRO A 24 5.12 10.53 6.42
CA PRO A 24 5.65 11.57 7.28
C PRO A 24 6.88 11.08 8.05
N GLY A 25 7.94 11.88 8.07
CA GLY A 25 9.17 11.57 8.79
C GLY A 25 10.19 10.72 8.01
N MET A 26 9.84 10.21 6.82
CA MET A 26 10.79 9.49 5.95
C MET A 26 11.42 10.37 4.87
N ASN A 27 10.94 11.60 4.70
CA ASN A 27 11.43 12.55 3.70
C ASN A 27 12.74 13.26 4.11
N THR A 28 13.40 12.81 5.18
CA THR A 28 14.66 13.40 5.65
C THR A 28 15.77 13.16 4.63
N SER A 29 16.12 14.22 3.90
CA SER A 29 17.21 14.22 2.92
C SER A 29 18.52 13.80 3.61
N GLY A 30 19.06 12.64 3.25
CA GLY A 30 20.39 12.21 3.67
C GLY A 30 20.46 10.90 4.46
N LYS A 31 19.33 10.27 4.83
CA LYS A 31 19.36 8.93 5.44
C LYS A 31 19.19 7.87 4.36
N ASP A 32 20.20 7.01 4.20
CA ASP A 32 20.11 5.82 3.35
C ASP A 32 19.17 4.81 4.02
N VAL A 33 17.90 4.89 3.66
CA VAL A 33 16.83 4.03 4.19
C VAL A 33 16.63 2.86 3.25
N SER A 34 16.72 1.64 3.79
CA SER A 34 16.58 0.39 3.03
C SER A 34 15.17 0.21 2.46
N HIS A 35 15.04 -0.56 1.38
CA HIS A 35 13.74 -0.84 0.75
C HIS A 35 12.75 -1.49 1.72
N VAL A 36 13.23 -2.40 2.57
CA VAL A 36 12.42 -3.08 3.59
C VAL A 36 11.88 -2.08 4.59
N GLU A 37 12.73 -1.17 5.09
CA GLU A 37 12.34 -0.15 6.07
C GLU A 37 11.28 0.80 5.50
N VAL A 38 11.35 1.16 4.21
CA VAL A 38 10.29 1.95 3.54
C VAL A 38 8.94 1.23 3.58
N ILE A 39 8.94 -0.06 3.23
CA ILE A 39 7.71 -0.85 3.15
C ILE A 39 7.13 -1.05 4.56
N GLU A 40 7.97 -1.30 5.55
CA GLU A 40 7.53 -1.46 6.94
C GLU A 40 6.92 -0.17 7.50
N GLU A 41 7.56 0.98 7.26
CA GLU A 41 7.02 2.26 7.73
C GLU A 41 5.76 2.64 6.95
N ALA A 42 5.66 2.29 5.67
CA ALA A 42 4.45 2.44 4.89
C ALA A 42 3.27 1.67 5.51
N ASN A 43 3.50 0.40 5.88
CA ASN A 43 2.50 -0.43 6.53
C ASN A 43 2.04 0.19 7.86
N ARG A 44 2.99 0.62 8.71
CA ARG A 44 2.69 1.31 9.97
C ARG A 44 1.84 2.56 9.73
N TYR A 45 2.16 3.34 8.71
CA TYR A 45 1.43 4.57 8.41
C TYR A 45 0.02 4.29 7.88
N ILE A 46 -0.17 3.26 7.05
CA ILE A 46 -1.48 2.81 6.57
C ILE A 46 -2.37 2.39 7.76
N GLU A 47 -1.83 1.58 8.68
CA GLU A 47 -2.57 1.15 9.88
C GLU A 47 -3.01 2.33 10.76
N LYS A 48 -2.12 3.33 10.91
CA LYS A 48 -2.43 4.55 11.65
C LYS A 48 -3.55 5.35 10.98
N LEU A 49 -3.47 5.57 9.66
CA LEU A 49 -4.51 6.28 8.91
C LEU A 49 -5.86 5.55 8.97
N HIS A 50 -5.84 4.22 8.84
CA HIS A 50 -7.04 3.41 8.95
C HIS A 50 -7.67 3.52 10.35
N SER A 51 -6.88 3.38 11.40
CA SER A 51 -7.36 3.52 12.79
C SER A 51 -7.93 4.91 13.07
N HIS A 52 -7.27 5.96 12.56
CA HIS A 52 -7.75 7.34 12.69
C HIS A 52 -9.08 7.54 11.97
N LEU A 53 -9.20 7.06 10.74
CA LEU A 53 -10.44 7.15 9.96
C LEU A 53 -11.59 6.42 10.65
N VAL A 54 -11.37 5.19 11.12
CA VAL A 54 -12.36 4.42 11.88
C VAL A 54 -12.81 5.18 13.13
N CYS A 55 -11.86 5.76 13.88
CA CYS A 55 -12.17 6.56 15.07
C CYS A 55 -13.03 7.79 14.72
N GLN A 56 -12.68 8.52 13.66
CA GLN A 56 -13.45 9.68 13.21
C GLN A 56 -14.87 9.31 12.79
N ILE A 57 -15.04 8.22 12.04
CA ILE A 57 -16.36 7.73 11.64
C ILE A 57 -17.20 7.33 12.86
N ARG A 58 -16.60 6.67 13.84
CA ARG A 58 -17.31 6.27 15.07
C ARG A 58 -17.71 7.46 15.93
N THR A 59 -16.89 8.51 15.97
CA THR A 59 -17.10 9.68 16.83
C THR A 59 -18.03 10.72 16.20
N HIS A 60 -17.90 10.97 14.90
CA HIS A 60 -18.59 12.06 14.21
C HIS A 60 -19.60 11.58 13.16
N GLY A 61 -19.77 10.27 13.02
CA GLY A 61 -20.58 9.69 11.96
C GLY A 61 -19.84 9.66 10.62
N PHE A 62 -20.47 9.01 9.64
CA PHE A 62 -19.86 8.83 8.33
C PHE A 62 -19.92 10.14 7.51
N PRO A 63 -18.77 10.69 7.07
CA PRO A 63 -18.74 11.94 6.31
C PRO A 63 -19.59 11.86 5.04
N ASP A 64 -20.43 12.87 4.79
CA ASP A 64 -21.29 12.91 3.59
C ASP A 64 -20.48 12.83 2.29
N LYS A 65 -19.26 13.38 2.29
CA LYS A 65 -18.32 13.33 1.16
C LYS A 65 -17.77 11.92 0.88
N LEU A 66 -17.80 11.01 1.87
CA LEU A 66 -17.43 9.61 1.68
C LEU A 66 -18.64 8.76 1.24
N LYS A 67 -19.88 9.21 1.47
CA LYS A 67 -21.10 8.49 1.05
C LYS A 67 -21.18 8.35 -0.48
N SER A 68 -20.68 9.34 -1.22
CA SER A 68 -20.58 9.29 -2.69
C SER A 68 -19.54 8.27 -3.20
N HIS A 69 -18.55 7.92 -2.38
CA HIS A 69 -17.54 6.90 -2.70
C HIS A 69 -17.91 5.51 -2.16
N ALA A 70 -18.74 5.42 -1.12
CA ALA A 70 -19.24 4.15 -0.58
C ALA A 70 -20.03 3.34 -1.64
N GLY A 71 -20.70 4.01 -2.57
CA GLY A 71 -21.38 3.37 -3.71
C GLY A 71 -20.46 2.75 -4.77
N ARG A 72 -19.14 2.98 -4.70
CA ARG A 72 -18.13 2.31 -5.56
C ARG A 72 -17.44 1.13 -4.88
N SER A 73 -17.54 1.00 -3.55
CA SER A 73 -16.87 -0.07 -2.80
C SER A 73 -17.71 -1.33 -2.63
N THR A 74 -18.86 -1.44 -3.28
CA THR A 74 -19.65 -2.68 -3.36
C THR A 74 -19.24 -3.58 -4.55
N ALA A 75 -17.99 -3.49 -5.01
CA ALA A 75 -17.44 -4.36 -6.04
C ALA A 75 -16.08 -4.97 -5.62
N ASN A 76 -16.13 -5.86 -4.63
CA ASN A 76 -15.61 -7.22 -4.73
C ASN A 76 -14.14 -7.57 -5.13
N ASP A 77 -13.17 -6.68 -5.37
CA ASP A 77 -11.98 -7.10 -6.17
C ASP A 77 -10.56 -6.90 -5.63
N SER A 78 -10.29 -6.55 -4.35
CA SER A 78 -8.88 -6.37 -3.91
C SER A 78 -8.35 -7.41 -2.92
N ASN A 79 -9.19 -8.05 -2.10
CA ASN A 79 -8.74 -9.12 -1.20
C ASN A 79 -8.64 -10.49 -1.89
N ASP A 80 -9.39 -10.69 -2.98
CA ASP A 80 -9.40 -11.95 -3.74
C ASP A 80 -8.20 -12.07 -4.68
N ASP A 81 -7.66 -10.97 -5.19
CA ASP A 81 -6.55 -11.01 -6.15
C ASP A 81 -5.23 -11.47 -5.53
N ILE A 82 -4.90 -10.97 -4.34
CA ILE A 82 -3.69 -11.38 -3.61
C ILE A 82 -3.82 -12.84 -3.17
N SER A 83 -4.99 -13.21 -2.64
CA SER A 83 -5.30 -14.59 -2.23
C SER A 83 -5.24 -15.57 -3.42
N ARG A 84 -5.70 -15.14 -4.60
CA ARG A 84 -5.65 -15.92 -5.84
C ARG A 84 -4.23 -16.04 -6.36
N ALA A 85 -3.42 -14.99 -6.28
CA ALA A 85 -2.00 -15.01 -6.66
C ALA A 85 -1.20 -15.98 -5.79
N ILE A 86 -1.41 -15.97 -4.46
CA ILE A 86 -0.76 -16.89 -3.51
C ILE A 86 -1.17 -18.35 -3.80
N LYS A 87 -2.47 -18.61 -4.00
CA LYS A 87 -2.98 -19.95 -4.35
C LYS A 87 -2.51 -20.45 -5.72
N SER A 88 -2.20 -19.55 -6.65
CA SER A 88 -1.64 -19.91 -7.97
C SER A 88 -0.16 -20.27 -7.85
N PHE A 89 0.61 -19.50 -7.08
CA PHE A 89 2.02 -19.76 -6.85
C PHE A 89 2.27 -21.10 -6.14
N ALA A 90 1.50 -21.40 -5.09
CA ALA A 90 1.58 -22.67 -4.35
C ALA A 90 1.23 -23.91 -5.21
N ARG A 91 0.39 -23.74 -6.25
CA ARG A 91 0.07 -24.82 -7.19
C ARG A 91 1.12 -25.06 -8.26
N LYS A 92 1.94 -24.05 -8.57
CA LYS A 92 2.96 -24.11 -9.62
C LYS A 92 4.32 -24.61 -9.10
N ASN A 93 4.53 -24.55 -7.77
CA ASN A 93 5.75 -25.02 -7.11
C ASN A 93 5.32 -25.97 -5.95
N PRO A 94 5.08 -27.26 -6.23
CA PRO A 94 4.77 -28.24 -5.20
C PRO A 94 5.96 -28.49 -4.26
#